data_AF-G5ASW6-F1
#
_entry.id   AF-G5ASW6-F1
#
_cell.length_a   1.000
_cell.length_b   1.000
_cell.length_c   1.000
_cell.angle_alpha   90.00
_cell.angle_beta   90.00
_cell.angle_gamma   90.00
#
_symmetry.space_group_name_H-M   'P 1'
#
loop_
_entity.id
_entity.type
_entity.pdbx_description
1 polymer ?
#
loop_
_entity_poly.entity_id
_entity_poly.type
_entity_poly.pdbx_seq_one_letter_code
_entity_poly.pdbx_strand_id
1 'polypeptide(L)'
;MASWLPETLYETVGQGPAPSKDYYQLLVTHSQAKLPSVQLQIIFRWWKISLRSEYRSARPGEAKDTHEDFLDNSHLQVQVALIFGRRTLEYVFSLCKGEIDFLERLSDHLLLSIISYLDLEDIARLSQTSCRFAKLCKSDILWEQIVQSACDTITPDMRALAEDMGWRQMFFTNKLQLQRQLRKRKQRQGSQR
;
A
#
# COMPACT_ATOMS: atom_id res chain seq x y z
N MET A 1 -7.65 -8.12 12.23
CA MET A 1 -6.77 -7.56 11.18
C MET A 1 -6.03 -8.64 10.41
N ALA A 2 -5.47 -9.66 11.08
CA ALA A 2 -4.75 -10.77 10.43
C ALA A 2 -5.49 -11.49 9.29
N SER A 3 -6.82 -11.66 9.39
CA SER A 3 -7.62 -12.37 8.38
C SER A 3 -7.72 -11.66 7.02
N TRP A 4 -7.33 -10.39 6.95
CA TRP A 4 -7.41 -9.57 5.73
C TRP A 4 -6.06 -9.50 4.99
N LEU A 5 -5.01 -10.08 5.56
CA LEU A 5 -3.71 -10.10 4.93
C LEU A 5 -3.69 -11.15 3.81
N PRO A 6 -3.05 -10.84 2.66
CA PRO A 6 -2.79 -11.85 1.65
C PRO A 6 -1.83 -12.90 2.20
N GLU A 7 -1.95 -14.14 1.71
CA GLU A 7 -1.07 -15.25 2.14
C GLU A 7 0.42 -14.88 1.97
N THR A 8 0.76 -14.28 0.83
CA THR A 8 2.11 -13.77 0.56
C THR A 8 2.18 -12.28 0.92
N LEU A 9 3.02 -11.95 1.90
CA LEU A 9 3.25 -10.57 2.31
C LEU A 9 4.34 -9.89 1.47
N TYR A 10 5.37 -10.63 1.11
CA TYR A 10 6.47 -10.09 0.32
C TYR A 10 7.05 -11.18 -0.58
N GLU A 11 7.42 -10.81 -1.79
CA GLU A 11 8.08 -11.69 -2.74
C GLU A 11 9.09 -10.88 -3.54
N THR A 12 10.28 -11.43 -3.70
CA THR A 12 11.29 -10.90 -4.60
C THR A 12 12.12 -12.01 -5.21
N VAL A 13 12.63 -11.74 -6.42
CA VAL A 13 13.48 -12.66 -7.18
C VAL A 13 14.74 -11.94 -7.62
N GLY A 14 15.83 -12.69 -7.69
CA GLY A 14 17.15 -12.10 -7.91
C GLY A 14 18.18 -13.13 -8.36
N GLN A 15 19.26 -12.64 -8.95
CA GLN A 15 20.38 -13.46 -9.35
C GLN A 15 21.54 -13.24 -8.39
N GLY A 16 22.17 -14.31 -7.94
CA GLY A 16 23.34 -14.24 -7.09
C GLY A 16 24.53 -13.57 -7.80
N PRO A 17 25.47 -12.99 -7.04
CA PRO A 17 26.68 -12.41 -7.61
C PRO A 17 27.53 -13.46 -8.32
N ALA A 18 28.46 -13.00 -9.16
CA ALA A 18 29.48 -13.88 -9.73
C ALA A 18 30.31 -14.52 -8.59
N PRO A 19 30.71 -15.79 -8.72
CA PRO A 19 30.69 -16.60 -9.94
C PRO A 19 29.46 -17.51 -10.11
N SER A 20 28.60 -17.69 -9.10
CA SER A 20 27.51 -18.67 -9.19
C SER A 20 26.45 -18.26 -10.20
N LYS A 21 25.99 -16.99 -10.16
CA LYS A 21 24.89 -16.49 -10.99
C LYS A 21 23.62 -17.35 -10.90
N ASP A 22 23.46 -18.08 -9.79
CA ASP A 22 22.28 -18.88 -9.49
C ASP A 22 21.06 -17.97 -9.30
N TYR A 23 19.87 -18.50 -9.53
CA TYR A 23 18.63 -17.74 -9.36
C TYR A 23 18.05 -18.00 -7.98
N TYR A 24 17.51 -16.96 -7.34
CA TYR A 24 16.97 -17.01 -5.99
C TYR A 24 15.60 -16.35 -5.92
N GLN A 25 14.77 -16.86 -5.02
CA GLN A 25 13.47 -16.29 -4.68
C GLN A 25 13.36 -16.24 -3.17
N LEU A 26 12.94 -15.09 -2.66
CA LEU A 26 12.62 -14.89 -1.25
C LEU A 26 11.13 -14.60 -1.14
N LEU A 27 10.42 -15.40 -0.37
CA LEU A 27 9.03 -15.16 -0.02
C LEU A 27 8.87 -15.02 1.49
N VAL A 28 8.04 -14.06 1.89
CA VAL A 28 7.54 -13.93 3.26
C VAL A 28 6.05 -14.18 3.21
N THR A 29 5.62 -15.29 3.78
CA THR A 29 4.21 -15.68 3.87
C THR A 29 3.74 -15.59 5.30
N HIS A 30 2.43 -15.45 5.49
CA HIS A 30 1.82 -15.59 6.81
C HIS A 30 0.99 -16.88 6.86
N SER A 31 1.12 -17.61 7.96
CA SER A 31 0.30 -18.78 8.24
C SER A 31 -0.86 -18.38 9.14
N GLN A 32 -2.10 -18.62 8.69
CA GLN A 32 -3.31 -18.45 9.49
C GLN A 32 -3.60 -19.67 10.37
N ALA A 33 -2.70 -20.66 10.42
CA ALA A 33 -2.95 -21.92 11.11
C ALA A 33 -2.96 -21.73 12.63
N LYS A 34 -4.18 -21.54 13.17
CA LYS A 34 -4.56 -21.79 14.57
C LYS A 34 -3.64 -21.16 15.62
N LEU A 35 -3.71 -19.85 15.83
CA LEU A 35 -3.55 -19.18 17.14
C LEU A 35 -3.72 -17.66 16.92
N PRO A 36 -3.94 -16.82 17.96
CA PRO A 36 -4.22 -15.39 17.80
C PRO A 36 -3.03 -14.55 17.29
N SER A 37 -1.87 -15.17 17.06
CA SER A 37 -0.63 -14.51 16.62
C SER A 37 -0.34 -14.84 15.16
N VAL A 38 -0.12 -13.81 14.34
CA VAL A 38 0.32 -13.97 12.94
C VAL A 38 1.71 -14.59 12.95
N GLN A 39 1.84 -15.84 12.53
CA GLN A 39 3.14 -16.48 12.35
C GLN A 39 3.60 -16.24 10.90
N LEU A 40 4.75 -15.58 10.75
CA LEU A 40 5.37 -15.45 9.44
C LEU A 40 6.31 -16.63 9.18
N GLN A 41 6.32 -17.06 7.92
CA GLN A 41 7.23 -18.05 7.39
C GLN A 41 8.06 -17.41 6.28
N ILE A 42 9.37 -17.63 6.34
CA ILE A 42 10.33 -17.12 5.36
C ILE A 42 10.79 -18.29 4.52
N ILE A 43 10.49 -18.22 3.24
CA ILE A 43 10.80 -19.25 2.26
C ILE A 43 11.91 -18.72 1.36
N PHE A 44 13.06 -19.37 1.38
CA PHE A 44 14.19 -19.05 0.54
C PHE A 44 14.45 -20.18 -0.45
N ARG A 45 14.26 -19.91 -1.74
CA ARG A 45 14.43 -20.88 -2.82
C ARG A 45 15.59 -20.51 -3.71
N TRP A 46 16.24 -21.52 -4.26
CA TRP A 46 17.31 -21.32 -5.22
C TRP A 46 17.28 -22.35 -6.34
N TRP A 47 17.69 -21.90 -7.52
CA TRP A 47 17.86 -22.70 -8.73
C TRP A 47 19.31 -22.57 -9.17
N LYS A 48 19.99 -23.72 -9.22
CA LYS A 48 21.37 -23.77 -9.66
C LYS A 48 21.44 -23.62 -11.18
N ILE A 49 22.14 -22.60 -11.67
CA ILE A 49 22.31 -22.32 -13.09
C ILE A 49 23.76 -22.65 -13.48
N SER A 50 23.96 -23.82 -14.09
CA SER A 50 25.30 -24.24 -14.51
C SER A 50 25.29 -24.97 -15.85
N LEU A 51 26.33 -24.73 -16.64
CA LEU A 51 26.60 -25.45 -17.89
C LEU A 51 27.26 -26.82 -17.65
N ARG A 52 27.71 -27.10 -16.43
CA ARG A 52 28.38 -28.35 -16.07
C ARG A 52 27.39 -29.51 -16.09
N SER A 53 27.78 -30.64 -16.68
CA SER A 53 26.93 -31.82 -16.82
C SER A 53 26.42 -32.35 -15.47
N GLU A 54 27.24 -32.27 -14.43
CA GLU A 54 26.94 -32.69 -13.06
C GLU A 54 25.71 -31.99 -12.45
N TYR A 55 25.38 -30.80 -12.94
CA TYR A 55 24.26 -29.99 -12.43
C TYR A 55 23.06 -29.94 -13.37
N ARG A 56 23.07 -30.69 -14.50
CA ARG A 56 21.94 -30.70 -15.44
C ARG A 56 20.64 -31.25 -14.84
N SER A 57 20.74 -32.09 -13.82
CA SER A 57 19.59 -32.65 -13.09
C SER A 57 19.44 -32.07 -11.68
N ALA A 58 20.17 -30.99 -11.35
CA ALA A 58 20.07 -30.34 -10.06
C ALA A 58 18.65 -29.80 -9.87
N ARG A 59 17.98 -30.26 -8.82
CA ARG A 59 16.64 -29.79 -8.47
C ARG A 59 16.72 -28.46 -7.72
N PRO A 60 15.69 -27.63 -7.80
CA PRO A 60 15.60 -26.44 -6.96
C PRO A 60 15.65 -26.81 -5.49
N GLY A 61 16.36 -26.00 -4.70
CA GLY A 61 16.38 -26.12 -3.25
C GLY A 61 15.41 -25.14 -2.59
N GLU A 62 14.94 -25.48 -1.40
CA GLU A 62 14.06 -24.67 -0.59
C GLU A 62 14.47 -24.78 0.89
N ALA A 63 14.60 -23.64 1.55
CA ALA A 63 14.68 -23.51 3.00
C ALA A 63 13.44 -22.76 3.50
N LYS A 64 12.90 -23.20 4.63
CA LYS A 64 11.71 -22.65 5.27
C LYS A 64 12.01 -22.40 6.73
N ASP A 65 12.04 -21.13 7.11
CA ASP A 65 12.30 -20.71 8.48
C ASP A 65 11.04 -20.05 9.04
N THR A 66 10.79 -20.22 10.34
CA THR A 66 9.83 -19.34 11.03
C THR A 66 10.45 -17.95 11.20
N HIS A 67 9.63 -16.95 11.50
CA HIS A 67 10.14 -15.62 11.81
C HIS A 67 11.18 -15.60 12.95
N GLU A 68 10.99 -16.41 14.00
CA GLU A 68 11.95 -16.52 15.11
C GLU A 68 13.26 -17.17 14.63
N ASP A 69 13.17 -18.30 13.92
CA ASP A 69 14.36 -18.99 13.40
C ASP A 69 15.17 -18.10 12.44
N PHE A 70 14.49 -17.33 11.60
CA PHE A 70 15.15 -16.40 10.68
C PHE A 70 15.90 -15.29 11.41
N LEU A 71 15.37 -14.78 12.53
CA LEU A 71 16.03 -13.75 13.33
C LEU A 71 17.35 -14.25 13.92
N ASP A 72 17.47 -15.55 14.19
CA ASP A 72 18.68 -16.18 14.70
C ASP A 72 19.61 -16.71 13.59
N ASN A 73 19.08 -16.91 12.38
CA ASN A 73 19.83 -17.47 11.24
C ASN A 73 20.70 -16.42 10.50
N SER A 74 21.85 -16.10 11.10
CA SER A 74 22.82 -15.15 10.52
C SER A 74 23.28 -15.50 9.09
N HIS A 75 23.39 -16.78 8.75
CA HIS A 75 23.82 -17.21 7.43
C HIS A 75 22.77 -16.85 6.36
N LEU A 76 21.50 -17.14 6.61
CA LEU A 76 20.42 -16.80 5.68
C LEU A 76 20.26 -15.28 5.55
N GLN A 77 20.38 -14.53 6.64
CA GLN A 77 20.37 -13.06 6.62
C GLN A 77 21.48 -12.49 5.72
N VAL A 78 22.70 -13.00 5.85
CA VAL A 78 23.83 -12.59 5.00
C VAL A 78 23.55 -12.90 3.53
N GLN A 79 23.00 -14.08 3.22
CA GLN A 79 22.63 -14.42 1.84
C GLN A 79 21.57 -13.48 1.27
N VAL A 80 20.52 -13.17 2.04
CA VAL A 80 19.47 -12.23 1.63
C VAL A 80 20.05 -10.84 1.36
N ALA A 81 20.93 -10.33 2.24
CA ALA A 81 21.59 -9.05 2.03
C ALA A 81 22.49 -9.04 0.79
N LEU A 82 23.23 -10.12 0.55
CA LEU A 82 24.13 -10.22 -0.60
C LEU A 82 23.37 -10.29 -1.93
N ILE A 83 22.25 -10.99 -1.98
CA ILE A 83 21.49 -11.25 -3.21
C ILE A 83 20.48 -10.14 -3.50
N PHE A 84 19.70 -9.73 -2.49
CA PHE A 84 18.59 -8.79 -2.66
C PHE A 84 18.89 -7.39 -2.11
N GLY A 85 20.06 -7.21 -1.49
CA GLY A 85 20.50 -5.94 -0.92
C GLY A 85 20.02 -5.71 0.51
N ARG A 86 20.70 -4.79 1.18
CA ARG A 86 20.47 -4.45 2.59
C ARG A 86 19.05 -3.94 2.89
N ARG A 87 18.46 -3.14 1.98
CA ARG A 87 17.10 -2.60 2.15
C ARG A 87 16.05 -3.70 2.22
N THR A 88 16.21 -4.74 1.41
CA THR A 88 15.32 -5.91 1.41
C THR A 88 15.45 -6.68 2.71
N LEU A 89 16.67 -6.89 3.19
CA LEU A 89 16.89 -7.54 4.49
C LEU A 89 16.26 -6.75 5.64
N GLU A 90 16.47 -5.43 5.68
CA GLU A 90 15.89 -4.54 6.70
C GLU A 90 14.35 -4.59 6.66
N TYR A 91 13.75 -4.58 5.46
CA TYR A 91 12.31 -4.73 5.30
C TYR A 91 11.77 -6.06 5.84
N VAL A 92 12.43 -7.17 5.49
CA VAL A 92 12.04 -8.51 5.97
C VAL A 92 12.21 -8.61 7.49
N PHE A 93 13.25 -7.99 8.08
CA PHE A 93 13.40 -7.89 9.52
C PHE A 93 12.24 -7.15 10.20
N SER A 94 11.84 -5.99 9.67
CA SER A 94 10.68 -5.26 10.18
C SER A 94 9.42 -6.12 10.14
N LEU A 95 9.19 -6.84 9.03
CA LEU A 95 8.08 -7.80 8.96
C LEU A 95 8.16 -8.87 10.05
N CYS A 96 9.33 -9.49 10.25
CA CYS A 96 9.54 -10.52 11.29
C CYS A 96 9.32 -10.01 12.72
N LYS A 97 9.56 -8.71 12.95
CA LYS A 97 9.30 -8.05 14.25
C LYS A 97 7.83 -7.66 14.45
N GLY A 98 6.98 -7.90 13.47
CA GLY A 98 5.56 -7.55 13.51
C GLY A 98 5.23 -6.15 12.99
N GLU A 99 6.20 -5.42 12.42
CA GLU A 99 5.98 -4.13 11.75
C GLU A 99 5.40 -4.38 10.35
N ILE A 100 4.11 -4.71 10.30
CA ILE A 100 3.41 -5.01 9.04
C ILE A 100 2.76 -3.73 8.50
N ASP A 101 2.98 -3.44 7.20
CA ASP A 101 2.35 -2.34 6.47
C ASP A 101 0.84 -2.57 6.22
N PHE A 102 0.03 -2.64 7.27
CA PHE A 102 -1.40 -2.94 7.14
C PHE A 102 -2.12 -1.99 6.20
N LEU A 103 -1.80 -0.69 6.29
CA LEU A 103 -2.47 0.34 5.50
C LEU A 103 -2.26 0.14 4.00
N GLU A 104 -1.04 -0.20 3.56
CA GLU A 104 -0.76 -0.49 2.15
C GLU A 104 -1.36 -1.82 1.68
N ARG A 105 -1.85 -2.67 2.58
CA ARG A 105 -2.40 -3.99 2.24
C ARG A 105 -3.92 -4.05 2.25
N LEU A 106 -4.59 -3.00 2.75
CA LEU A 106 -6.05 -2.89 2.70
C LEU A 106 -6.56 -2.78 1.26
N SER A 107 -7.79 -3.25 1.03
CA SER A 107 -8.47 -3.05 -0.25
C SER A 107 -8.79 -1.57 -0.49
N ASP A 108 -8.87 -1.19 -1.76
CA ASP A 108 -9.16 0.21 -2.13
C ASP A 108 -10.49 0.69 -1.53
N HIS A 109 -11.51 -0.17 -1.45
CA HIS A 109 -12.80 0.18 -0.82
C HIS A 109 -12.64 0.54 0.67
N LEU A 110 -11.88 -0.24 1.44
CA LEU A 110 -11.65 0.05 2.85
C LEU A 110 -10.81 1.32 3.01
N LEU A 111 -9.81 1.51 2.16
CA LEU A 111 -9.00 2.74 2.16
C LEU A 111 -9.85 3.96 1.85
N LEU A 112 -10.71 3.92 0.83
CA LEU A 112 -11.62 5.02 0.51
C LEU A 112 -12.53 5.35 1.70
N SER A 113 -13.07 4.33 2.37
CA SER A 113 -13.88 4.50 3.57
C SER A 113 -13.11 5.08 4.75
N ILE A 114 -11.81 4.79 4.90
CA ILE A 114 -10.97 5.40 5.95
C ILE A 114 -10.66 6.85 5.59
N ILE A 115 -10.29 7.10 4.32
CA ILE A 115 -9.91 8.43 3.81
C ILE A 115 -11.10 9.39 3.86
N SER A 116 -12.35 8.92 3.69
CA SER A 116 -13.53 9.77 3.75
C SER A 116 -13.78 10.40 5.12
N TYR A 117 -13.19 9.86 6.20
CA TYR A 117 -13.24 10.45 7.54
C TYR A 117 -12.13 11.48 7.79
N LEU A 118 -11.19 11.67 6.86
CA LEU A 118 -10.09 12.61 7.03
C LEU A 118 -10.50 14.03 6.61
N ASP A 119 -9.89 15.02 7.25
CA ASP A 119 -10.01 16.41 6.84
C ASP A 119 -9.33 16.66 5.49
N LEU A 120 -9.77 17.70 4.78
CA LEU A 120 -9.23 18.05 3.45
C LEU A 120 -7.72 18.28 3.45
N GLU A 121 -7.16 18.81 4.54
CA GLU A 121 -5.71 18.99 4.69
C GLU A 121 -4.99 17.64 4.80
N ASP A 122 -5.54 16.71 5.56
CA ASP A 122 -4.95 15.38 5.75
C ASP A 122 -5.07 14.53 4.49
N ILE A 123 -6.17 14.66 3.74
CA ILE A 123 -6.30 14.06 2.40
C ILE A 123 -5.20 14.62 1.48
N ALA A 124 -4.92 15.93 1.53
CA ALA A 124 -3.87 16.53 0.72
C ALA A 124 -2.47 16.05 1.13
N ARG A 125 -2.19 15.91 2.43
CA ARG A 125 -0.92 15.35 2.95
C ARG A 125 -0.78 13.87 2.57
N LEU A 126 -1.83 13.06 2.78
CA LEU A 126 -1.85 11.64 2.43
C LEU A 126 -1.63 11.40 0.94
N SER A 127 -2.16 12.28 0.08
CA SER A 127 -1.95 12.17 -1.37
C SER A 127 -0.48 12.30 -1.81
N GLN A 128 0.40 12.79 -0.94
CA GLN A 128 1.83 13.00 -1.21
C GLN A 128 2.72 11.85 -0.72
N THR A 129 2.16 10.85 -0.02
CA THR A 129 2.96 9.75 0.56
C THR A 129 3.28 8.66 -0.45
N SER A 130 2.35 8.34 -1.37
CA SER A 130 2.56 7.31 -2.39
C SER A 130 1.72 7.55 -3.65
N CYS A 131 2.16 6.97 -4.77
CA CYS A 131 1.40 7.00 -6.02
C CYS A 131 0.00 6.38 -5.89
N ARG A 132 -0.18 5.38 -5.01
CA ARG A 132 -1.48 4.75 -4.77
C ARG A 132 -2.41 5.70 -4.02
N PHE A 133 -1.95 6.30 -2.92
CA PHE A 133 -2.75 7.29 -2.18
C PHE A 133 -3.02 8.53 -3.03
N ALA A 134 -2.09 8.95 -3.87
CA ALA A 134 -2.31 10.04 -4.83
C ALA A 134 -3.49 9.75 -5.78
N LYS A 135 -3.68 8.49 -6.21
CA LYS A 135 -4.82 8.09 -7.06
C LYS A 135 -6.11 8.01 -6.25
N LEU A 136 -6.09 7.35 -5.08
CA LEU A 136 -7.27 7.21 -4.22
C LEU A 136 -7.82 8.56 -3.77
N CYS A 137 -6.96 9.47 -3.31
CA CYS A 137 -7.35 10.81 -2.86
C CYS A 137 -7.91 11.71 -3.98
N LYS A 138 -7.68 11.35 -5.25
CA LYS A 138 -8.21 12.05 -6.43
C LYS A 138 -9.40 11.35 -7.07
N SER A 139 -9.78 10.16 -6.59
CA SER A 139 -10.86 9.36 -7.17
C SER A 139 -12.22 9.98 -6.93
N ASP A 140 -13.10 9.98 -7.94
CA ASP A 140 -14.44 10.55 -7.80
C ASP A 140 -15.30 9.81 -6.78
N ILE A 141 -15.08 8.50 -6.60
CA ILE A 141 -15.75 7.69 -5.58
C ILE A 141 -15.52 8.28 -4.18
N LEU A 142 -14.29 8.69 -3.87
CA LEU A 142 -14.00 9.34 -2.58
C LEU A 142 -14.76 10.65 -2.43
N TRP A 143 -14.73 11.49 -3.46
CA TRP A 143 -15.33 12.82 -3.39
C TRP A 143 -16.85 12.76 -3.38
N GLU A 144 -17.46 11.76 -4.01
CA GLU A 144 -18.87 11.43 -3.86
C GLU A 144 -19.21 11.09 -2.41
N GLN A 145 -18.44 10.20 -1.77
CA GLN A 145 -18.65 9.84 -0.36
C GLN A 145 -18.51 11.04 0.58
N ILE A 146 -17.50 11.89 0.34
CA ILE A 146 -17.31 13.13 1.12
C ILE A 146 -18.52 14.06 0.96
N VAL A 147 -19.01 14.26 -0.26
CA VAL A 147 -20.20 15.10 -0.52
C VAL A 147 -21.44 14.48 0.12
N GLN A 148 -21.66 13.17 -0.01
CA GLN A 148 -22.76 12.45 0.62
C GLN A 148 -22.75 12.59 2.14
N SER A 149 -21.57 12.51 2.77
CA SER A 149 -21.43 12.67 4.22
C SER A 149 -21.67 14.10 4.70
N ALA A 150 -21.40 15.10 3.85
CA ALA A 150 -21.52 16.51 4.18
C ALA A 150 -22.87 17.14 3.78
N CYS A 151 -23.66 16.50 2.91
CA CYS A 151 -24.93 17.00 2.41
C CYS A 151 -26.07 16.05 2.77
N ASP A 152 -27.09 16.55 3.47
CA ASP A 152 -28.28 15.78 3.86
C ASP A 152 -29.11 15.30 2.65
N THR A 153 -29.01 15.97 1.49
CA THR A 153 -29.74 15.60 0.27
C THR A 153 -28.93 15.95 -0.97
N ILE A 154 -28.68 14.96 -1.83
CA ILE A 154 -28.09 15.14 -3.15
C ILE A 154 -29.21 15.28 -4.17
N THR A 155 -29.32 16.46 -4.79
CA THR A 155 -30.31 16.70 -5.85
C THR A 155 -29.93 15.99 -7.15
N PRO A 156 -30.90 15.64 -8.02
CA PRO A 156 -30.61 15.03 -9.32
C PRO A 156 -29.72 15.94 -10.19
N ASP A 157 -29.90 17.26 -10.12
CA ASP A 157 -29.06 18.21 -10.85
C ASP A 157 -27.61 18.19 -10.37
N MET A 158 -27.37 18.01 -9.07
CA MET A 158 -26.00 17.87 -8.54
C MET A 158 -25.33 16.59 -9.04
N ARG A 159 -26.10 15.50 -9.17
CA ARG A 159 -25.60 14.23 -9.69
C ARG A 159 -25.29 14.34 -11.19
N ALA A 160 -26.19 14.91 -11.99
CA ALA A 160 -25.95 15.15 -13.41
C ALA A 160 -24.71 16.04 -13.64
N LEU A 161 -24.57 17.11 -12.84
CA LEU A 161 -23.38 17.97 -12.91
C LEU A 161 -22.11 17.22 -12.53
N ALA A 162 -22.16 16.35 -11.50
CA ALA A 162 -21.02 15.54 -11.10
C ALA A 162 -20.65 14.49 -12.14
N GLU A 163 -21.61 13.93 -12.89
CA GLU A 163 -21.34 13.04 -14.02
C GLU A 163 -20.59 13.77 -15.14
N ASP A 164 -20.90 15.04 -15.39
CA ASP A 164 -20.27 15.83 -16.45
C ASP A 164 -18.84 16.33 -16.11
N MET A 165 -18.57 16.72 -14.86
CA MET A 165 -17.28 17.34 -14.48
C MET A 165 -16.51 16.63 -13.36
N GLY A 166 -17.09 15.62 -12.74
CA GLY A 166 -16.54 14.89 -11.59
C GLY A 166 -16.88 15.52 -10.24
N TRP A 167 -17.10 14.66 -9.24
CA TRP A 167 -17.45 15.04 -7.86
C TRP A 167 -16.40 15.94 -7.22
N ARG A 168 -15.12 15.64 -7.46
CA ARG A 168 -14.02 16.44 -6.94
C ARG A 168 -14.07 17.89 -7.44
N GLN A 169 -14.23 18.04 -8.75
CA GLN A 169 -14.24 19.36 -9.37
C GLN A 169 -15.49 20.14 -8.96
N MET A 170 -16.65 19.48 -8.90
CA MET A 170 -17.89 20.06 -8.39
C MET A 170 -17.77 20.53 -6.94
N PHE A 171 -17.12 19.75 -6.06
CA PHE A 171 -16.90 20.16 -4.66
C PHE A 171 -16.09 21.46 -4.55
N PHE A 172 -14.98 21.55 -5.28
CA PHE A 172 -14.15 22.76 -5.24
C PHE A 172 -14.81 23.94 -5.94
N THR A 173 -15.52 23.75 -7.05
CA THR A 173 -16.24 24.84 -7.71
C THR A 173 -17.36 25.38 -6.83
N ASN A 174 -18.14 24.54 -6.16
CA ASN A 174 -19.17 24.98 -5.22
C ASN A 174 -18.59 25.73 -4.01
N LYS A 175 -17.50 25.22 -3.41
CA LYS A 175 -16.85 25.89 -2.27
C LYS A 175 -16.23 27.24 -2.68
N LEU A 176 -15.62 27.31 -3.86
CA LEU A 176 -15.09 28.56 -4.43
C LEU A 176 -16.20 29.54 -4.81
N GLN A 177 -17.33 29.05 -5.34
CA GLN A 177 -18.51 29.87 -5.63
C GLN A 177 -19.12 30.44 -4.34
N LEU A 178 -19.26 29.62 -3.29
CA LEU A 178 -19.67 30.07 -1.95
C LEU A 178 -18.72 31.13 -1.38
N GLN A 179 -17.41 30.91 -1.44
CA GLN A 179 -16.43 31.92 -1.00
C GLN A 179 -16.50 33.21 -1.83
N ARG A 180 -16.71 33.12 -3.14
CA ARG A 180 -16.88 34.28 -4.02
C ARG A 180 -18.14 35.07 -3.67
N GLN A 181 -19.25 34.38 -3.39
CA GLN A 181 -20.49 35.01 -2.94
C GLN A 181 -20.34 35.67 -1.56
N LEU A 182 -19.68 35.01 -0.61
CA LEU A 182 -19.40 35.56 0.72
C LEU A 182 -18.49 36.81 0.64
N ARG A 183 -17.46 36.81 -0.22
CA ARG A 183 -16.61 37.99 -0.48
C ARG A 183 -17.41 39.15 -1.07
N LYS A 184 -18.28 38.89 -2.07
CA LYS A 184 -19.17 39.91 -2.64
C LYS A 184 -20.13 40.50 -1.59
N ARG A 185 -20.66 39.68 -0.67
CA ARG A 185 -21.49 40.15 0.44
C ARG A 185 -20.71 41.04 1.42
N LYS A 186 -19.50 40.64 1.82
CA LYS A 186 -18.62 41.48 2.67
C LYS A 186 -18.27 42.81 2.02
N GLN A 187 -17.98 42.83 0.72
CA GLN A 187 -17.71 44.07 -0.03
C GLN A 187 -18.95 44.97 -0.11
N ARG A 188 -20.14 44.41 -0.35
CA ARG A 188 -21.40 45.19 -0.36
C ARG A 188 -21.75 45.78 1.02
N GLN A 189 -21.47 45.05 2.11
CA GLN A 189 -21.67 45.55 3.47
C GLN A 189 -20.61 46.60 3.88
N GLY A 190 -19.39 46.51 3.35
CA GLY A 190 -18.33 47.50 3.57
C GLY A 190 -18.51 48.81 2.79
N SER A 191 -19.21 48.79 1.65
CA SER A 191 -19.53 50.00 0.87
C SER A 191 -20.80 50.74 1.31
N GLN A 192 -21.51 50.23 2.33
CA GLN A 192 -22.68 50.88 2.94
C GLN A 192 -22.37 51.52 4.32
N ARG A 193 -21.08 51.66 4.66
CA ARG A 193 -20.58 52.48 5.77
C ARG A 193 -19.71 53.60 5.21
#